data_AF-A0A828QXV4-F1
#
_entry.id   AF-A0A828QXV4-F1
#
_cell.length_a   1.000
_cell.length_b   1.000
_cell.length_c   1.000
_cell.angle_alpha   90.00
_cell.angle_beta   90.00
_cell.angle_gamma   90.00
#
_symmetry.space_group_name_H-M   'P 1'
#
loop_
_entity.id
_entity.type
_entity.pdbx_description
1 polymer ?
#
loop_
_entity_poly.entity_id
_entity_poly.type
_entity_poly.pdbx_seq_one_letter_code
_entity_poly.pdbx_strand_id
1 'polypeptide(L)'
;MKKTLAVLATLCLGFSVANAEDIYGTIIDINDASKTILVETSYGQRINMKILPHTQIDMDECGIFWTDKQGTFKDLKVGTFLEAEVFYTNAPVQPNTQDPQAAPQMVTVKKIDIECKKRAY
;
A
#
# COMPACT_ATOMS: atom_id res chain seq x y z
N MET A 1 45.25 -32.07 -25.90
CA MET A 1 44.68 -31.41 -27.09
C MET A 1 43.20 -31.19 -26.79
N LYS A 2 42.73 -29.93 -26.67
CA LYS A 2 41.78 -29.28 -27.61
C LYS A 2 40.49 -30.13 -27.81
N LYS A 3 39.25 -29.70 -27.56
CA LYS A 3 38.65 -28.37 -27.58
C LYS A 3 37.16 -28.49 -27.16
N THR A 4 36.70 -27.58 -26.30
CA THR A 4 35.44 -26.79 -26.32
C THR A 4 34.11 -27.35 -26.85
N LEU A 5 33.02 -26.85 -26.22
CA LEU A 5 31.67 -26.49 -26.71
C LEU A 5 30.57 -27.29 -25.99
N ALA A 6 29.48 -26.72 -25.47
CA ALA A 6 29.05 -25.34 -25.33
C ALA A 6 27.98 -25.29 -24.23
N VAL A 7 28.04 -24.25 -23.40
CA VAL A 7 27.00 -23.82 -22.46
C VAL A 7 25.80 -23.33 -23.27
N LEU A 8 24.59 -23.80 -23.00
CA LEU A 8 23.39 -23.19 -23.57
C LEU A 8 22.18 -23.21 -22.61
N ALA A 9 21.94 -22.01 -22.08
CA ALA A 9 20.64 -21.37 -21.86
C ALA A 9 19.68 -21.97 -20.82
N THR A 10 19.92 -21.62 -19.57
CA THR A 10 18.91 -21.48 -18.52
C THR A 10 17.91 -20.38 -18.93
N LEU A 11 16.77 -20.77 -19.49
CA LEU A 11 15.67 -19.87 -19.81
C LEU A 11 14.87 -19.58 -18.53
N CYS A 12 15.43 -18.78 -17.63
CA CYS A 12 14.68 -18.17 -16.53
C CYS A 12 13.95 -16.94 -17.07
N LEU A 13 12.86 -17.15 -17.80
CA LEU A 13 11.88 -16.10 -18.08
C LEU A 13 10.97 -15.95 -16.86
N GLY A 14 11.52 -15.34 -15.81
CA GLY A 14 10.72 -14.76 -14.73
C GLY A 14 10.09 -13.47 -15.22
N PHE A 15 9.03 -13.55 -16.02
CA PHE A 15 8.14 -12.41 -16.21
C PHE A 15 7.34 -12.22 -14.92
N SER A 16 7.96 -11.58 -13.93
CA SER A 16 7.23 -11.00 -12.81
C SER A 16 6.48 -9.79 -13.36
N VAL A 17 5.26 -10.03 -13.85
CA VAL A 17 4.27 -8.96 -14.00
C VAL A 17 4.01 -8.43 -12.59
N ALA A 18 4.63 -7.30 -12.26
CA ALA A 18 4.32 -6.56 -11.05
C ALA A 18 2.92 -5.95 -11.23
N ASN A 19 1.89 -6.72 -10.95
CA ASN A 19 0.58 -6.14 -10.66
C ASN A 19 0.77 -5.28 -9.41
N ALA A 20 0.29 -4.04 -9.43
CA ALA A 20 0.22 -3.22 -8.23
C ALA A 20 -0.78 -3.94 -7.34
N GLU A 21 -0.26 -4.70 -6.40
CA GLU A 21 -1.08 -5.24 -5.33
C GLU A 21 -1.50 -4.06 -4.46
N ASP A 22 -2.81 -3.98 -4.21
CA ASP A 22 -3.36 -3.03 -3.28
C ASP A 22 -2.79 -3.28 -1.87
N ILE A 23 -2.51 -2.20 -1.15
CA ILE A 23 -1.93 -2.28 0.19
C ILE A 23 -3.07 -2.33 1.21
N TYR A 24 -3.15 -3.43 1.94
CA TYR A 24 -4.10 -3.59 3.04
C TYR A 24 -3.42 -3.34 4.38
N GLY A 25 -4.06 -2.59 5.27
CA GLY A 25 -3.50 -2.35 6.61
C GLY A 25 -4.31 -1.43 7.49
N THR A 26 -3.78 -1.17 8.69
CA THR A 26 -4.39 -0.29 9.70
C THR A 26 -3.58 0.99 9.84
N ILE A 27 -4.26 2.14 9.86
CA ILE A 27 -3.63 3.43 10.17
C ILE A 27 -3.17 3.42 11.63
N ILE A 28 -1.87 3.61 11.86
CA ILE A 28 -1.27 3.67 13.19
C ILE A 28 -0.79 5.07 13.58
N ASP A 29 -0.61 5.97 12.62
CA ASP A 29 -0.31 7.39 12.85
C ASP A 29 -0.80 8.29 11.71
N ILE A 30 -1.09 9.55 12.01
CA ILE A 30 -1.56 10.56 11.04
C ILE A 30 -0.81 11.87 11.27
N ASN A 31 -0.17 12.38 10.22
CA ASN A 31 0.41 13.72 10.20
C ASN A 31 -0.35 14.62 9.23
N ASP A 32 -1.16 15.52 9.80
CA ASP A 32 -1.96 16.46 9.02
C ASP A 32 -1.12 17.55 8.34
N ALA A 33 -0.01 17.97 8.94
CA ALA A 33 0.85 19.00 8.34
C ALA A 33 1.51 18.50 7.04
N SER A 34 2.01 17.27 7.04
CA SER A 34 2.60 16.65 5.85
C SER A 34 1.59 15.91 4.98
N LYS A 35 0.33 15.78 5.40
CA LYS A 35 -0.70 14.97 4.71
C LYS A 35 -0.20 13.55 4.43
N THR A 36 0.32 12.91 5.48
CA THR A 36 0.84 11.53 5.43
C THR A 36 0.18 10.70 6.52
N ILE A 37 -0.01 9.41 6.25
CA ILE A 37 -0.45 8.43 7.23
C ILE A 37 0.60 7.32 7.33
N LEU A 38 0.80 6.78 8.52
CA LEU A 38 1.60 5.58 8.72
C LEU A 38 0.64 4.39 8.83
N VAL A 39 0.84 3.39 7.97
CA VAL A 39 0.00 2.19 7.92
C VAL A 39 0.84 0.98 8.30
N GLU A 40 0.34 0.19 9.24
CA GLU A 40 0.83 -1.16 9.50
C GLU A 40 0.06 -2.12 8.60
N THR A 41 0.77 -2.74 7.64
CA THR A 41 0.16 -3.62 6.64
C THR A 41 -0.26 -4.94 7.27
N SER A 42 -1.15 -5.67 6.58
CA SER A 42 -1.55 -7.04 6.97
C SER A 42 -0.37 -8.02 7.05
N TYR A 43 0.78 -7.67 6.48
CA TYR A 43 2.04 -8.44 6.56
C TYR A 43 2.99 -7.97 7.67
N GLY A 44 2.57 -7.03 8.52
CA GLY A 44 3.35 -6.52 9.66
C GLY A 44 4.37 -5.44 9.31
N GLN A 45 4.32 -4.88 8.10
CA GLN A 45 5.26 -3.85 7.66
C GLN A 45 4.70 -2.46 7.91
N ARG A 46 5.56 -1.48 8.16
CA ARG A 46 5.14 -0.07 8.33
C ARG A 46 5.48 0.74 7.09
N ILE A 47 4.46 1.37 6.52
CA ILE A 47 4.57 2.13 5.27
C ILE A 47 4.04 3.55 5.50
N ASN A 48 4.84 4.55 5.12
CA ASN A 48 4.40 5.94 5.06
C ASN A 48 3.66 6.18 3.75
N MET A 49 2.40 6.58 3.83
CA MET A 49 1.56 6.85 2.68
C MET A 49 1.32 8.35 2.55
N LYS A 50 1.74 8.93 1.43
CA LYS A 50 1.51 10.33 1.07
C LYS A 50 0.16 10.46 0.37
N ILE A 51 -0.72 11.29 0.95
CA ILE A 51 -2.03 11.59 0.40
C ILE A 51 -1.95 12.89 -0.40
N LEU A 52 -2.34 12.85 -1.66
CA LEU A 52 -2.37 14.00 -2.55
C LEU A 52 -3.78 14.63 -2.57
N PRO A 53 -3.92 15.90 -2.98
CA PRO A 53 -5.22 16.55 -3.10
C PRO A 53 -6.24 15.82 -4.00
N HIS A 54 -5.76 14.99 -4.94
CA HIS A 54 -6.59 14.23 -5.87
C HIS A 54 -6.68 12.73 -5.53
N THR A 55 -6.14 12.31 -4.37
CA THR A 55 -6.32 10.93 -3.90
C THR A 55 -7.81 10.71 -3.64
N GLN A 56 -8.37 9.68 -4.26
CA GLN A 56 -9.76 9.29 -4.01
C GLN A 56 -9.83 8.58 -2.66
N ILE A 57 -10.80 8.95 -1.83
CA ILE A 57 -11.04 8.31 -0.53
C ILE A 57 -12.49 7.89 -0.53
N ASP A 58 -12.76 6.63 -0.78
CA ASP A 58 -14.09 6.07 -0.84
C ASP A 58 -14.39 5.44 0.52
N MET A 59 -15.52 5.84 1.10
CA MET A 59 -15.91 5.47 2.47
C MET A 59 -17.29 4.82 2.44
N ASP A 60 -17.29 3.50 2.41
CA ASP A 60 -18.47 2.66 2.26
C ASP A 60 -19.20 2.52 3.60
N GLU A 61 -20.51 2.74 3.55
CA GLU A 61 -21.40 2.72 4.73
C GLU A 61 -20.97 3.69 5.86
N CYS A 62 -20.21 4.74 5.54
CA CYS A 62 -19.64 5.68 6.50
C CYS A 62 -20.44 7.00 6.67
N GLY A 63 -21.48 7.21 5.87
CA GLY A 63 -22.33 8.40 5.85
C GLY A 63 -23.51 8.34 6.82
N ILE A 64 -24.35 9.38 6.80
CA ILE A 64 -25.58 9.42 7.59
C ILE A 64 -26.51 8.33 7.06
N PHE A 65 -27.11 7.54 7.95
CA PHE A 65 -27.92 6.37 7.57
C PHE A 65 -27.17 5.31 6.75
N TRP A 66 -25.86 5.16 6.96
CA TRP A 66 -25.05 4.11 6.32
C TRP A 66 -24.96 4.29 4.80
N THR A 67 -25.12 5.51 4.29
CA THR A 67 -24.84 5.79 2.89
C THR A 67 -23.33 5.81 2.66
N ASP A 68 -22.92 5.50 1.44
CA ASP A 68 -21.55 5.73 1.01
C ASP A 68 -21.27 7.24 0.98
N LYS A 69 -20.00 7.60 1.15
CA LYS A 69 -19.56 8.99 1.00
C LYS A 69 -18.16 9.06 0.42
N GLN A 70 -17.89 10.16 -0.27
CA GLN A 70 -16.52 10.55 -0.56
C GLN A 70 -15.90 11.13 0.71
N GLY A 71 -14.80 10.53 1.16
CA GLY A 71 -13.99 11.00 2.28
C GLY A 71 -13.00 12.09 1.90
N THR A 72 -12.43 12.71 2.93
CA THR A 72 -11.30 13.63 2.85
C THR A 72 -10.19 13.17 3.80
N PHE A 73 -9.02 13.80 3.74
CA PHE A 73 -7.92 13.49 4.67
C PHE A 73 -8.35 13.60 6.14
N LYS A 74 -9.28 14.51 6.47
CA LYS A 74 -9.79 14.69 7.84
C LYS A 74 -10.67 13.53 8.33
N ASP A 75 -11.19 12.72 7.43
CA ASP A 75 -12.00 11.57 7.77
C ASP A 75 -11.14 10.35 8.17
N LEU A 76 -9.85 10.35 7.83
CA LEU A 76 -8.91 9.30 8.21
C LEU A 76 -8.66 9.31 9.72
N LYS A 77 -8.66 8.12 10.32
CA LYS A 77 -8.50 7.96 11.78
C LYS A 77 -7.53 6.83 12.09
N VAL A 78 -6.75 7.01 13.16
CA VAL A 78 -5.93 5.93 13.73
C VAL A 78 -6.85 4.78 14.16
N GLY A 79 -6.45 3.56 13.82
CA GLY A 79 -7.22 2.33 14.03
C GLY A 79 -8.16 1.97 12.87
N THR A 80 -8.29 2.81 11.84
CA THR A 80 -9.06 2.47 10.64
C THR A 80 -8.27 1.50 9.76
N PHE A 81 -8.91 0.38 9.42
CA PHE A 81 -8.43 -0.52 8.37
C PHE A 81 -8.79 0.04 7.00
N LEU A 82 -7.87 -0.07 6.05
CA LEU A 82 -8.03 0.44 4.69
C LEU A 82 -7.40 -0.48 3.65
N GLU A 83 -7.86 -0.30 2.43
CA GLU A 83 -7.24 -0.76 1.19
C GLU A 83 -6.71 0.47 0.45
N ALA A 84 -5.47 0.44 -0.02
CA ALA A 84 -4.84 1.57 -0.71
C ALA A 84 -4.21 1.16 -2.04
N GLU A 85 -4.69 1.76 -3.11
CA GLU A 85 -4.04 1.71 -4.42
C GLU A 85 -2.96 2.81 -4.46
N VAL A 86 -1.72 2.45 -4.80
CA VAL A 86 -0.59 3.39 -4.86
C VAL A 86 -0.14 3.65 -6.30
N PHE A 87 0.43 4.83 -6.56
CA PHE A 87 1.10 5.06 -7.84
C PHE A 87 2.33 4.15 -7.93
N TYR A 88 2.43 3.42 -9.04
CA TYR A 88 3.61 2.62 -9.34
C TYR A 88 4.88 3.47 -9.25
N THR A 89 5.74 3.14 -8.31
CA THR A 89 7.12 3.61 -8.31
C THR A 89 7.97 2.59 -9.06
N ASN A 90 8.86 3.02 -9.95
CA ASN A 90 9.83 2.14 -10.62
C ASN A 90 10.87 1.52 -9.63
N ALA A 91 10.77 1.84 -8.35
CA ALA A 91 11.48 1.15 -7.29
C ALA A 91 10.62 -0.05 -6.85
N PRO A 92 11.19 -1.27 -6.75
CA PRO A 92 10.45 -2.36 -6.16
C PRO A 92 10.01 -1.93 -4.75
N VAL A 93 8.70 -1.95 -4.50
CA VAL A 93 8.14 -2.02 -3.14
C VAL A 93 8.48 -3.43 -2.66
N GLN A 94 9.78 -3.64 -2.40
CA GLN A 94 10.29 -4.91 -1.99
C GLN A 94 9.95 -5.05 -0.51
N PRO A 95 9.28 -6.13 -0.10
CA PRO A 95 9.07 -6.38 1.30
C PRO A 95 10.41 -6.76 1.92
N ASN A 96 11.16 -5.77 2.40
CA ASN A 96 12.30 -6.01 3.26
C ASN A 96 11.75 -6.39 4.64
N THR A 97 11.50 -7.67 4.84
CA THR A 97 11.15 -8.29 6.13
C THR A 97 12.35 -8.39 7.08
N GLN A 98 13.50 -7.79 6.74
CA GLN A 98 14.78 -8.05 7.40
C GLN A 98 15.26 -6.97 8.38
N ASP A 99 14.58 -5.83 8.52
CA ASP A 99 15.00 -4.81 9.49
C ASP A 99 13.80 -3.97 10.02
N PRO A 100 13.37 -4.18 11.28
CA PRO A 100 12.35 -3.35 11.95
C PRO A 100 12.73 -1.86 12.08
N GLN A 101 13.98 -1.51 11.76
CA GLN A 101 14.55 -0.18 11.93
C GLN A 101 14.83 0.55 10.61
N ALA A 102 14.51 -0.07 9.46
CA ALA A 102 14.55 0.62 8.17
C ALA A 102 13.51 1.75 8.14
N ALA A 103 13.90 2.91 7.62
CA ALA A 103 12.99 4.04 7.46
C ALA A 103 11.73 3.59 6.69
N PRO A 104 10.51 3.89 7.18
CA PRO A 104 9.30 3.40 6.55
C PRO A 104 9.24 3.90 5.10
N GLN A 105 9.06 2.99 4.16
CA GLN A 105 9.01 3.33 2.74
C GLN A 105 7.89 4.35 2.51
N MET A 106 8.19 5.42 1.78
CA MET A 106 7.21 6.44 1.42
C MET A 106 6.62 6.13 0.05
N VAL A 107 5.31 5.91 0.01
CA VAL A 107 4.53 5.66 -1.22
C VAL A 107 3.50 6.76 -1.41
N THR A 108 3.12 7.04 -2.66
CA THR A 108 2.07 8.02 -2.98
C THR A 108 0.78 7.28 -3.30
N VAL A 109 -0.31 7.70 -2.65
CA VAL A 109 -1.60 6.99 -2.75
C VAL A 109 -2.46 7.58 -3.87
N LYS A 110 -2.99 6.71 -4.71
CA LYS A 110 -3.95 7.03 -5.77
C LYS A 110 -5.38 6.96 -5.25
N LYS A 111 -5.70 5.90 -4.50
CA LYS A 111 -7.04 5.68 -3.96
C LYS A 111 -6.97 4.97 -2.59
N ILE A 112 -7.92 5.26 -1.72
CA ILE A 112 -8.16 4.60 -0.44
C ILE A 112 -9.62 4.14 -0.41
N ASP A 113 -9.86 2.89 -0.03
CA ASP A 113 -11.18 2.36 0.31
C ASP A 113 -11.25 2.04 1.80
N ILE A 114 -12.33 2.47 2.47
CA ILE A 114 -12.60 2.22 3.89
C ILE A 114 -14.03 1.71 4.03
N GLU A 115 -14.19 0.54 4.64
CA GLU A 115 -15.50 0.00 5.01
C GLU A 115 -15.79 0.25 6.50
N CYS A 116 -16.78 1.09 6.83
CA CYS A 116 -17.02 1.47 8.24
C CYS A 116 -17.72 0.38 9.08
N LYS A 117 -18.41 -0.56 8.44
CA LYS A 117 -19.24 -1.55 9.15
C LYS A 117 -18.68 -2.98 9.09
N LYS A 118 -17.72 -3.26 8.21
CA LYS A 118 -17.12 -4.59 8.10
C LYS A 118 -16.32 -4.88 9.37
N ARG A 119 -16.92 -5.64 10.27
CA ARG A 119 -16.26 -6.12 11.49
C ARG A 119 -16.01 -7.61 11.33
N ALA A 120 -14.85 -8.05 11.80
CA ALA A 120 -14.51 -9.47 11.87
C ALA A 120 -15.38 -10.23 12.89
N TYR A 121 -16.11 -9.51 13.76
CA TYR A 121 -16.97 -10.02 14.82
C TYR A 121 -18.04 -8.99 15.22
#